data_AF-A0A6L7D3C1-F1
#
_entry.id   AF-A0A6L7D3C1-F1
#
_cell.length_a   1.000
_cell.length_b   1.000
_cell.length_c   1.000
_cell.angle_alpha   90.00
_cell.angle_beta   90.00
_cell.angle_gamma   90.00
#
_symmetry.space_group_name_H-M   'P 1'
#
loop_
_entity.id
_entity.type
_entity.pdbx_description
1 polymer ?
#
loop_
_entity_poly.entity_id
_entity_poly.type
_entity_poly.pdbx_seq_one_letter_code
_entity_poly.pdbx_strand_id
1 'polypeptide(L)' 'RVTFALDCCDREALHWAVTTGGFDSETVQDVMLGAVERRFGNELPASPVEWLTDNGSCYRANETRQFARM' A
#
# COMPACT_ATOMS: atom_id res chain seq x y z
N ARG A 1 -5.84 15.19 1.01
CA ARG A 1 -4.94 14.33 1.79
C ARG A 1 -4.12 13.48 0.82
N VAL A 2 -2.92 13.07 1.23
CA VAL A 2 -2.03 12.24 0.41
C VAL A 2 -1.59 11.02 1.22
N THR A 3 -1.45 9.89 0.55
CA THR A 3 -0.85 8.67 1.11
C THR A 3 0.20 8.14 0.14
N PHE A 4 1.27 7.57 0.68
CA PHE A 4 2.42 7.07 -0.07
C PHE A 4 2.73 5.64 0.39
N ALA A 5 3.09 4.78 -0.55
CA ALA A 5 3.86 3.58 -0.27
C ALA A 5 5.34 3.89 -0.50
N LEU A 6 6.16 3.65 0.52
CA LEU A 6 7.60 3.87 0.48
C LEU A 6 8.33 2.55 0.59
N ASP A 7 9.43 2.39 -0.16
CA ASP A 7 10.38 1.32 0.09
C ASP A 7 11.13 1.61 1.40
N CYS A 8 11.11 0.66 2.34
CA CYS A 8 11.72 0.83 3.65
C CYS A 8 13.26 0.90 3.59
N CYS A 9 13.89 0.39 2.54
CA CYS A 9 15.34 0.31 2.40
C CYS A 9 15.95 1.67 2.03
N ASP A 10 15.40 2.33 1.00
CA ASP A 10 15.97 3.54 0.40
C ASP A 10 15.04 4.77 0.45
N ARG A 11 13.81 4.60 0.96
CA ARG A 11 12.76 5.62 1.04
C ARG A 11 12.27 6.09 -0.33
N GLU A 12 12.44 5.30 -1.39
CA GLU A 12 11.78 5.56 -2.67
C GLU A 12 10.27 5.57 -2.49
N ALA A 13 9.60 6.58 -3.06
CA ALA A 13 8.14 6.58 -3.17
C ALA A 13 7.70 5.70 -4.34
N LEU A 14 7.23 4.50 -4.02
CA LEU A 14 6.81 3.49 -5.00
C LEU A 14 5.47 3.87 -5.65
N HIS A 15 4.51 4.34 -4.85
CA HIS A 15 3.21 4.78 -5.34
C HIS A 15 2.51 5.74 -4.38
N TRP A 16 1.51 6.49 -4.86
CA TRP A 16 0.76 7.44 -4.04
C TRP A 16 -0.64 7.70 -4.58
N ALA A 17 -1.54 8.07 -3.67
CA ALA A 17 -2.88 8.54 -4.00
C ALA A 17 -3.15 9.90 -3.35
N VAL A 18 -3.88 10.75 -4.09
CA VAL A 18 -4.28 12.09 -3.65
C VAL A 18 -5.79 12.21 -3.74
N THR A 19 -6.42 12.60 -2.63
CA THR A 19 -7.87 12.81 -2.57
C THR A 19 -8.18 14.14 -1.89
N THR A 20 -9.24 14.82 -2.32
CA THR A 20 -9.79 15.98 -1.60
C THR A 20 -10.74 15.55 -0.47
N GLY A 21 -11.14 14.27 -0.44
CA GLY A 21 -12.04 13.66 0.55
C GLY A 21 -11.35 12.80 1.60
N GLY A 22 -12.08 11.79 2.09
CA GLY A 22 -11.59 10.78 3.04
C GLY A 22 -10.71 9.73 2.36
N PHE A 23 -9.94 9.00 3.19
CA PHE A 23 -9.25 7.78 2.79
C PHE A 23 -10.01 6.57 3.33
N ASP A 24 -10.36 5.65 2.46
CA ASP A 24 -10.99 4.37 2.78
C ASP A 24 -10.06 3.21 2.45
N SER A 25 -10.54 1.98 2.66
CA SER A 25 -9.80 0.76 2.40
C SER A 25 -9.44 0.60 0.93
N GLU A 26 -10.34 0.99 0.02
CA GLU A 26 -10.15 0.87 -1.43
C GLU A 26 -8.96 1.71 -1.88
N THR A 27 -8.90 2.97 -1.46
CA THR A 27 -7.78 3.86 -1.79
C THR A 27 -6.43 3.31 -1.28
N VAL A 28 -6.42 2.64 -0.12
CA VAL A 28 -5.20 2.02 0.43
C VAL A 28 -4.79 0.78 -0.36
N GLN A 29 -5.75 -0.05 -0.78
CA GLN A 29 -5.50 -1.25 -1.57
C GLN A 29 -4.92 -0.91 -2.95
N ASP A 30 -5.42 0.14 -3.61
CA ASP A 30 -4.85 0.64 -4.86
C ASP A 30 -3.39 1.07 -4.70
N VAL A 31 -3.08 1.74 -3.57
CA VAL A 31 -1.71 2.16 -3.26
C VAL A 31 -0.80 0.96 -3.02
N MET A 32 -1.29 -0.07 -2.33
CA MET A 32 -0.55 -1.32 -2.13
C MET A 32 -0.28 -2.02 -3.46
N LEU A 33 -1.29 -2.15 -4.33
CA LEU A 33 -1.16 -2.79 -5.63
C LEU A 33 -0.15 -2.06 -6.51
N GLY A 34 -0.31 -0.74 -6.67
CA GLY A 34 0.60 0.06 -7.48
C GLY A 34 2.04 0.02 -6.98
N ALA A 35 2.26 -0.09 -5.67
CA ALA A 35 3.60 -0.25 -5.10
C ALA A 35 4.22 -1.63 -5.41
N VAL A 36 3.43 -2.70 -5.32
CA VAL A 36 3.89 -4.06 -5.68
C VAL A 36 4.21 -4.13 -7.17
N GLU A 37 3.31 -3.65 -8.03
CA GLU A 37 3.54 -3.60 -9.49
C GLU A 37 4.77 -2.75 -9.84
N ARG A 38 4.97 -1.61 -9.16
CA ARG A 38 6.14 -0.75 -9.37
C ARG A 38 7.44 -1.48 -9.00
N ARG A 39 7.44 -2.25 -7.91
CA ARG A 39 8.65 -2.87 -7.34
C ARG A 39 9.02 -4.20 -7.99
N PHE A 40 8.02 -5.01 -8.34
CA PHE A 40 8.19 -6.39 -8.82
C PHE A 40 7.73 -6.59 -10.27
N GLY A 41 7.08 -5.61 -10.88
CA GLY A 41 6.55 -5.74 -12.24
C GLY A 41 5.54 -6.88 -12.33
N ASN A 42 5.74 -7.78 -13.29
CA ASN A 42 4.89 -8.96 -13.50
C ASN A 42 5.40 -10.21 -12.74
N GLU A 43 6.46 -10.08 -11.95
CA GLU A 43 7.03 -11.19 -11.19
C GLU A 43 6.43 -11.23 -9.79
N LEU A 44 6.27 -12.44 -9.25
CA LEU A 44 5.87 -12.61 -7.86
C LEU A 44 7.05 -12.33 -6.94
N PRO A 45 6.83 -11.64 -5.80
CA PRO A 45 7.89 -11.43 -4.82
C PRO A 45 8.36 -12.78 -4.26
N ALA A 46 9.68 -12.95 -4.10
CA ALA A 46 10.28 -14.19 -3.61
C ALA A 46 9.91 -14.53 -2.16
N SER A 47 9.42 -13.54 -1.41
CA SER A 47 8.96 -13.64 -0.03
C SER A 47 7.70 -12.78 0.14
N PRO A 48 6.84 -13.08 1.14
CA PRO A 48 5.67 -12.24 1.42
C PRO A 48 6.06 -10.77 1.62
N VAL A 49 5.25 -9.86 1.07
CA VAL A 49 5.43 -8.41 1.25
C VAL A 49 4.98 -8.02 2.65
N GLU A 50 5.85 -7.33 3.39
CA GLU A 50 5.53 -6.80 4.71
C GLU A 50 5.12 -5.33 4.63
N TRP A 51 4.03 -4.97 5.30
CA TRP A 51 3.48 -3.61 5.28
C TRP A 51 3.57 -2.95 6.65
N LEU A 52 4.13 -1.74 6.71
CA LEU A 52 4.17 -0.90 7.90
C LEU A 52 3.33 0.36 7.68
N THR A 53 2.38 0.62 8.57
CA THR A 53 1.49 1.79 8.52
C THR A 53 1.26 2.32 9.93
N ASP A 54 0.67 3.51 10.03
CA ASP A 54 0.11 3.97 11.30
C ASP A 54 -1.19 3.22 11.64
N ASN A 55 -1.75 3.47 12.83
CA ASN A 55 -2.97 2.81 13.29
C ASN A 55 -4.27 3.43 12.74
N GLY A 56 -4.20 4.17 11.63
CA GLY A 56 -5.35 4.74 10.93
C GLY A 56 -6.40 3.68 10.56
N SER A 57 -7.66 4.07 10.58
CA SER A 57 -8.78 3.14 10.37
C SER A 57 -8.76 2.50 8.99
N CYS A 58 -8.38 3.24 7.94
CA CYS A 58 -8.27 2.71 6.58
C CYS A 58 -7.18 1.63 6.44
N TYR A 59 -6.08 1.74 7.20
CA TYR A 59 -5.00 0.75 7.20
C TYR A 59 -5.32 -0.49 8.05
N ARG A 60 -6.10 -0.31 9.12
CA ARG A 60 -6.53 -1.42 10.00
C ARG A 60 -7.82 -2.10 9.59
N ALA A 61 -8.51 -1.57 8.58
CA ALA A 61 -9.72 -2.16 8.02
C ALA A 61 -9.48 -3.63 7.64
N ASN A 62 -10.49 -4.48 7.88
CA ASN A 62 -10.34 -5.91 7.67
C ASN A 62 -10.06 -6.23 6.19
N GLU A 63 -10.71 -5.51 5.29
CA GLU A 63 -10.56 -5.61 3.84
C GLU A 63 -9.11 -5.30 3.43
N THR A 64 -8.54 -4.20 3.94
CA THR A 64 -7.14 -3.82 3.70
C THR A 64 -6.17 -4.90 4.20
N ARG A 65 -6.41 -5.45 5.39
CA ARG A 65 -5.54 -6.48 5.96
C ARG A 65 -5.63 -7.82 5.23
N GLN A 66 -6.79 -8.16 4.69
CA GLN A 66 -6.95 -9.34 3.84
C GLN A 66 -6.24 -9.14 2.51
N PHE A 67 -6.38 -7.96 1.91
CA PHE A 67 -5.70 -7.62 0.66
C PHE A 67 -4.18 -7.70 0.78
N ALA A 68 -3.61 -7.14 1.85
CA ALA A 68 -2.17 -7.13 2.11
C ALA A 68 -1.53 -8.51 2.32
N ARG A 69 -2.33 -9.58 2.40
CA ARG A 69 -1.87 -10.96 2.63
C ARG A 69 -2.01 -11.86 1.40
N MET A 70 -2.49 -11.33 0.28
CA MET A 70 -2.61 -12.07 -0.98
C MET A 70 -1.26 -12.31 -1.65
#